data_AF-X0SJZ8-F1
#
_entry.id   AF-X0SJZ8-F1
#
_cell.length_a   1.000
_cell.length_b   1.000
_cell.length_c   1.000
_cell.angle_alpha   90.00
_cell.angle_beta   90.00
_cell.angle_gamma   90.00
#
_symmetry.space_group_name_H-M   'P 1'
#
loop_
_entity.id
_entity.type
_entity.pdbx_description
1 polymer ?
#
loop_
_entity_poly.entity_id
_entity_poly.type
_entity_poly.pdbx_seq_one_letter_code
_entity_poly.pdbx_strand_id
1 'polypeptide(L)'
;MGDVNKYAVGRAKKVCLYHGTPLKRIGYDDEIAYPLSYLKGASNVRKFVARLANKIDPNRRWSFDMLIASSEESKQNHCSAFRVESNRVYVTGYPRNDALLDTGWPNSRKIDYIDSIKNEVVYEYVFTYLPTFRDSHRGNPNLFVRYNFDTNAIHQILERLNAILIVKPHSADNKLNLPADEKTMQRIYSASDEELPDIYPILSQTDVLITDYSGVYFDYLLLNRPIIFAPFDINQYVKEDRG
;
A
#
# COMPACT_ATOMS: atom_id res chain seq x y z
N MET A 1 -12.04 -3.32 10.23
CA MET A 1 -13.06 -4.38 10.41
C MET A 1 -14.07 -4.29 9.28
N GLY A 2 -13.63 -4.54 8.04
CA GLY A 2 -14.48 -4.51 6.85
C GLY A 2 -14.96 -5.90 6.43
N ASP A 3 -14.14 -6.93 6.68
CA ASP A 3 -14.33 -8.26 6.08
C ASP A 3 -15.25 -9.18 6.88
N VAL A 4 -15.64 -8.76 8.09
CA VAL A 4 -16.40 -9.59 9.03
C VAL A 4 -17.55 -8.77 9.62
N ASN A 5 -18.76 -9.33 9.57
CA ASN A 5 -19.94 -8.71 10.16
C ASN A 5 -19.83 -8.73 11.70
N LYS A 6 -19.58 -7.56 12.29
CA LYS A 6 -19.42 -7.38 13.75
C LYS A 6 -20.59 -7.86 14.60
N TYR A 7 -21.80 -7.95 14.02
CA TYR A 7 -22.99 -8.44 14.74
C TYR A 7 -23.14 -9.96 14.67
N ALA A 8 -22.40 -10.64 13.79
CA ALA A 8 -22.47 -12.09 13.58
C ALA A 8 -21.34 -12.86 14.28
N VAL A 9 -20.38 -12.18 14.91
CA VAL A 9 -19.15 -12.80 15.44
C VAL A 9 -19.01 -12.73 16.97
N GLY A 10 -20.12 -12.61 17.68
CA GLY A 10 -20.14 -12.36 19.14
C GLY A 10 -19.42 -13.40 20.01
N ARG A 11 -19.34 -14.67 19.57
CA ARG A 11 -18.63 -15.75 20.27
C ARG A 11 -17.35 -16.22 19.56
N ALA A 12 -16.98 -15.58 18.45
CA ALA A 12 -15.82 -15.96 17.68
C ALA A 12 -14.56 -15.25 18.20
N LYS A 13 -13.41 -15.90 18.04
CA LYS A 13 -12.10 -15.26 18.25
C LYS A 13 -11.78 -14.40 17.03
N LYS A 14 -11.61 -13.10 17.23
CA LYS A 14 -11.35 -12.10 16.19
C LYS A 14 -9.86 -11.84 16.09
N VAL A 15 -9.26 -12.28 14.99
CA VAL A 15 -7.86 -12.03 14.67
C VAL A 15 -7.77 -10.93 13.63
N CYS A 16 -7.15 -9.80 13.99
CA CYS A 16 -6.90 -8.69 13.10
C CYS A 16 -5.52 -8.86 12.46
N LEU A 17 -5.49 -9.10 11.15
CA LEU A 17 -4.23 -9.20 10.41
C LEU A 17 -3.61 -7.83 10.11
N TYR A 18 -4.40 -6.77 10.21
CA TYR A 18 -4.05 -5.43 9.76
C TYR A 18 -3.56 -5.41 8.29
N HIS A 19 -2.98 -4.31 7.83
CA HIS A 19 -2.62 -4.13 6.42
C HIS A 19 -1.18 -3.64 6.20
N GLY A 20 -0.32 -3.79 7.21
CA GLY A 20 1.10 -3.51 7.11
C GLY A 20 1.66 -2.66 8.24
N THR A 21 2.98 -2.53 8.25
CA THR A 21 3.68 -1.64 9.15
C THR A 21 3.28 -0.18 8.87
N PRO A 22 2.79 0.57 9.87
CA PRO A 22 2.38 1.95 9.65
C PRO A 22 3.59 2.86 9.44
N LEU A 23 3.66 3.51 8.28
CA LEU A 23 4.54 4.66 8.05
C LEU A 23 3.89 5.96 8.53
N LYS A 24 2.57 6.07 8.33
CA LYS A 24 1.75 7.24 8.64
C LYS A 24 1.11 7.04 10.01
N ARG A 25 0.76 8.14 10.69
CA ARG A 25 -0.07 8.06 11.91
C ARG A 25 -1.39 7.39 11.57
N ILE A 26 -1.85 6.49 12.44
CA ILE A 26 -3.03 5.66 12.26
C ILE A 26 -3.85 5.60 13.53
N GLY A 27 -5.13 5.23 13.40
CA GLY A 27 -5.99 5.08 14.56
C GLY A 27 -6.06 6.36 15.39
N TYR A 28 -6.07 6.25 16.71
CA TYR A 28 -6.09 7.35 17.65
C TYR A 28 -4.89 8.32 17.56
N ASP A 29 -3.79 7.91 16.92
CA ASP A 29 -2.60 8.77 16.75
C ASP A 29 -2.75 9.71 15.54
N ASP A 30 -3.69 9.44 14.64
CA ASP A 30 -4.05 10.34 13.54
C ASP A 30 -5.06 11.40 14.01
N GLU A 31 -4.56 12.50 14.57
CA GLU A 31 -5.39 13.57 15.12
C GLU A 31 -6.27 14.28 14.07
N ILE A 32 -5.89 14.19 12.78
CA ILE A 32 -6.56 14.88 11.67
C ILE A 32 -7.71 14.03 11.13
N ALA A 33 -7.45 12.78 10.76
CA ALA A 33 -8.45 11.93 10.11
C ALA A 33 -9.32 11.16 11.11
N TYR A 34 -8.78 10.78 12.26
CA TYR A 34 -9.43 9.80 13.13
C TYR A 34 -10.65 10.32 13.91
N PRO A 35 -10.65 11.55 14.48
CA PRO A 35 -11.78 11.97 15.29
C PRO A 35 -13.04 12.24 14.47
N LEU A 36 -12.94 12.51 13.15
CA LEU A 36 -14.01 13.22 12.43
C LEU A 36 -14.18 12.93 10.93
N SER A 37 -13.31 12.14 10.28
CA SER A 37 -13.42 11.89 8.82
C SER A 37 -14.77 11.30 8.40
N TYR A 38 -15.31 10.34 9.17
CA TYR A 38 -16.64 9.75 8.99
C TYR A 38 -17.81 10.65 9.46
N LEU A 39 -17.50 11.78 10.09
CA LEU A 39 -18.45 12.81 10.55
C LEU A 39 -18.29 14.11 9.74
N LYS A 40 -17.62 14.06 8.59
CA LYS A 40 -17.58 15.16 7.63
C LYS A 40 -19.01 15.46 7.20
N GLY A 41 -19.48 16.69 7.47
CA GLY A 41 -20.89 17.09 7.28
C GLY A 41 -21.85 16.81 8.44
N ALA A 42 -21.41 16.18 9.54
CA ALA A 42 -22.25 15.95 10.73
C ALA A 42 -22.36 17.19 11.65
N SER A 43 -23.48 17.31 12.37
CA SER A 43 -23.72 18.37 13.34
C SER A 43 -22.72 18.37 14.51
N ASN A 44 -22.49 19.54 15.11
CA ASN A 44 -21.56 19.70 16.24
C ASN A 44 -21.93 18.81 17.45
N VAL A 45 -23.22 18.60 17.68
CA VAL A 45 -23.72 17.68 18.73
C VAL A 45 -23.28 16.24 18.46
N ARG A 46 -23.43 15.76 17.21
CA ARG A 46 -23.05 14.38 16.84
C ARG A 46 -21.53 14.18 16.94
N LYS A 47 -20.74 15.19 16.60
CA LYS A 47 -19.28 15.20 16.80
C LYS A 47 -18.90 15.14 18.28
N PHE A 48 -19.59 15.91 19.13
CA PHE A 48 -19.38 15.89 20.57
C PHE A 48 -19.72 14.54 21.20
N VAL A 49 -20.87 13.96 20.86
CA VAL A 49 -21.29 12.62 21.33
C VAL A 49 -20.30 11.54 20.90
N ALA A 50 -19.82 11.58 19.66
CA ALA A 50 -18.82 10.63 19.18
C ALA A 50 -17.48 10.75 19.96
N ARG A 51 -17.03 11.96 20.27
CA ARG A 51 -15.84 12.19 21.12
C ARG A 51 -16.03 11.63 22.52
N LEU A 52 -17.19 11.85 23.14
CA LEU A 52 -17.50 11.28 24.46
C LEU A 52 -17.55 9.76 24.42
N ALA A 53 -18.21 9.17 23.42
CA ALA A 53 -18.30 7.73 23.30
C ALA A 53 -16.91 7.07 23.10
N ASN A 54 -16.02 7.69 22.33
CA ASN A 54 -14.63 7.22 22.17
C ASN A 54 -13.78 7.39 23.43
N LYS A 55 -14.13 8.33 24.33
CA LYS A 55 -13.47 8.47 25.64
C LYS A 55 -13.95 7.41 26.63
N ILE A 56 -15.24 7.09 26.60
CA ILE A 56 -15.86 6.13 27.52
C ILE A 56 -15.51 4.68 27.15
N ASP A 57 -15.52 4.37 25.85
CA ASP A 57 -15.16 3.05 25.33
C ASP A 57 -14.19 3.20 24.15
N PRO A 58 -12.87 3.30 24.41
CA PRO A 58 -11.86 3.37 23.35
C PRO A 58 -11.79 2.06 22.52
N ASN A 59 -12.28 0.94 23.06
CA ASN A 59 -12.30 -0.35 22.37
C ASN A 59 -13.55 -0.53 21.49
N ARG A 60 -14.53 0.38 21.58
CA ARG A 60 -15.79 0.32 20.81
C ARG A 60 -15.57 0.18 19.31
N ARG A 61 -14.49 0.77 18.80
CA ARG A 61 -14.18 0.80 17.36
C ARG A 61 -13.25 -0.32 16.91
N TRP A 62 -12.36 -0.77 17.79
CA TRP A 62 -11.34 -1.79 17.51
C TRP A 62 -11.54 -2.99 18.43
N SER A 63 -12.48 -3.85 18.06
CA SER A 63 -12.88 -4.98 18.90
C SER A 63 -12.23 -6.29 18.46
N PHE A 64 -10.90 -6.41 18.50
CA PHE A 64 -10.20 -7.66 18.19
C PHE A 64 -9.64 -8.33 19.45
N ASP A 65 -9.55 -9.66 19.41
CA ASP A 65 -8.96 -10.47 20.49
C ASP A 65 -7.44 -10.57 20.31
N MET A 66 -6.98 -10.56 19.05
CA MET A 66 -5.56 -10.58 18.69
C MET A 66 -5.31 -9.66 17.51
N LEU A 67 -4.17 -8.99 17.52
CA LEU A 67 -3.61 -8.18 16.42
C LEU A 67 -2.20 -8.67 16.14
N ILE A 68 -1.81 -8.76 14.88
CA ILE A 68 -0.44 -9.11 14.50
C ILE A 68 0.38 -7.86 14.13
N ALA A 69 1.68 -7.96 14.33
CA ALA A 69 2.67 -6.95 13.98
C ALA A 69 3.90 -7.61 13.32
N SER A 70 4.61 -6.82 12.53
CA SER A 70 5.85 -7.22 11.84
C SER A 70 7.09 -7.14 12.74
N SER A 71 7.08 -6.25 13.73
CA SER A 71 8.21 -6.00 14.65
C SER A 71 7.72 -5.51 16.01
N GLU A 72 8.62 -5.45 17.00
CA GLU A 72 8.28 -4.89 18.32
C GLU A 72 7.95 -3.39 18.23
N GLU A 73 8.63 -2.65 17.34
CA GLU A 73 8.31 -1.25 17.04
C GLU A 73 6.91 -1.12 16.44
N SER A 74 6.57 -1.93 15.43
CA SER A 74 5.22 -1.97 14.85
C SER A 74 4.17 -2.32 15.91
N LYS A 75 4.49 -3.22 16.84
CA LYS A 75 3.62 -3.56 17.96
C LYS A 75 3.39 -2.37 18.89
N GLN A 76 4.42 -1.62 19.26
CA GLN A 76 4.27 -0.41 20.07
C GLN A 76 3.40 0.64 19.37
N ASN A 77 3.64 0.87 18.08
CA ASN A 77 2.83 1.77 17.26
C ASN A 77 1.37 1.32 17.22
N HIS A 78 1.09 0.03 17.06
CA HIS A 78 -0.28 -0.49 17.13
C HIS A 78 -0.95 -0.36 18.50
N CYS A 79 -0.20 -0.57 19.59
CA CYS A 79 -0.72 -0.39 20.95
C CYS A 79 -1.17 1.06 21.17
N SER A 80 -0.35 2.03 20.75
CA SER A 80 -0.69 3.45 20.79
C SER A 80 -1.89 3.77 19.90
N ALA A 81 -1.77 3.47 18.60
CA ALA A 81 -2.76 3.80 17.59
C ALA A 81 -4.15 3.20 17.87
N PHE A 82 -4.23 2.01 18.45
CA PHE A 82 -5.52 1.36 18.72
C PHE A 82 -5.91 1.37 20.19
N ARG A 83 -5.06 1.90 21.08
CA ARG A 83 -5.25 1.89 22.54
C ARG A 83 -5.54 0.48 23.06
N VAL A 84 -4.75 -0.47 22.60
CA VAL A 84 -4.88 -1.88 22.96
C VAL A 84 -3.69 -2.34 23.79
N GLU A 85 -3.95 -3.23 24.74
CA GLU A 85 -2.92 -3.82 25.58
C GLU A 85 -1.92 -4.63 24.77
N SER A 86 -0.65 -4.56 25.14
CA SER A 86 0.45 -5.21 24.42
C SER A 86 0.34 -6.74 24.38
N ASN A 87 -0.35 -7.36 25.36
CA ASN A 87 -0.62 -8.79 25.40
C ASN A 87 -1.66 -9.26 24.36
N ARG A 88 -2.29 -8.33 23.62
CA ARG A 88 -3.15 -8.62 22.48
C ARG A 88 -2.45 -8.44 21.15
N VAL A 89 -1.22 -7.93 21.14
CA VAL A 89 -0.44 -7.67 19.93
C VAL A 89 0.74 -8.63 19.83
N TYR A 90 0.73 -9.46 18.80
CA TYR A 90 1.68 -10.56 18.61
C TYR A 90 2.62 -10.23 17.46
N VAL A 91 3.93 -10.31 17.71
CA VAL A 91 4.95 -10.12 16.66
C VAL A 91 5.12 -11.45 15.94
N THR A 92 4.52 -11.57 14.76
CA THR A 92 4.52 -12.82 13.97
C THR A 92 5.01 -12.62 12.55
N GLY A 93 5.16 -11.37 12.09
CA GLY A 93 5.17 -11.08 10.65
C GLY A 93 3.74 -11.09 10.07
N TYR A 94 3.62 -10.77 8.79
CA TYR A 94 2.35 -10.80 8.07
C TYR A 94 2.29 -12.03 7.15
N PRO A 95 1.15 -12.77 7.08
CA PRO A 95 1.02 -13.93 6.19
C PRO A 95 1.30 -13.63 4.71
N ARG A 96 1.03 -12.40 4.24
CA ARG A 96 1.38 -11.97 2.88
C ARG A 96 2.89 -11.98 2.61
N ASN A 97 3.71 -11.83 3.64
CA ASN A 97 5.16 -11.89 3.51
C ASN A 97 5.64 -13.34 3.33
N ASP A 98 4.86 -14.33 3.74
CA ASP A 98 5.14 -15.75 3.45
C ASP A 98 5.01 -16.03 1.94
N ALA A 99 4.06 -15.37 1.27
CA ALA A 99 3.91 -15.37 -0.18
C ALA A 99 5.04 -14.58 -0.88
N LEU A 100 5.48 -13.46 -0.30
CA LEU A 100 6.61 -12.66 -0.79
C LEU A 100 7.91 -13.45 -0.80
N LEU A 101 8.19 -14.13 0.32
CA LEU A 101 9.41 -14.90 0.56
C LEU A 101 9.35 -16.30 -0.04
N ASP A 102 8.21 -16.66 -0.62
CA ASP A 102 7.97 -17.95 -1.25
C ASP A 102 8.35 -19.14 -0.35
N THR A 103 7.81 -19.11 0.86
CA THR A 103 8.05 -20.13 1.89
C THR A 103 7.32 -21.45 1.65
N GLY A 104 6.90 -21.74 0.40
CA GLY A 104 6.10 -22.90 0.03
C GLY A 104 4.58 -22.67 0.03
N TRP A 105 4.14 -21.40 -0.02
CA TRP A 105 2.72 -21.07 -0.13
C TRP A 105 2.15 -21.45 -1.51
N PRO A 106 0.98 -22.11 -1.59
CA PRO A 106 0.39 -22.48 -2.89
C PRO A 106 0.12 -21.23 -3.74
N ASN A 107 0.54 -21.25 -5.01
CA ASN A 107 0.36 -20.19 -6.02
C ASN A 107 1.23 -18.92 -5.90
N SER A 108 2.33 -18.93 -5.13
CA SER A 108 3.22 -17.76 -4.97
C SER A 108 3.91 -17.26 -6.25
N ARG A 109 4.19 -18.14 -7.23
CA ARG A 109 5.13 -17.81 -8.33
C ARG A 109 4.52 -17.56 -9.71
N LYS A 110 3.31 -18.05 -10.01
CA LYS A 110 2.74 -17.88 -11.36
C LYS A 110 1.96 -16.58 -11.44
N ILE A 111 2.43 -15.68 -12.29
CA ILE A 111 1.82 -14.39 -12.55
C ILE A 111 1.62 -14.32 -14.05
N ASP A 112 0.39 -14.56 -14.49
CA ASP A 112 0.02 -14.52 -15.90
C ASP A 112 0.44 -13.20 -16.55
N TYR A 113 0.44 -12.10 -15.78
CA TYR A 113 0.91 -10.78 -16.21
C TYR A 113 2.41 -10.70 -16.51
N ILE A 114 3.29 -11.32 -15.71
CA ILE A 114 4.73 -11.31 -16.02
C ILE A 114 5.01 -12.22 -17.20
N ASP A 115 4.33 -13.37 -17.28
CA ASP A 115 4.51 -14.30 -18.37
C ASP A 115 4.01 -13.73 -19.71
N SER A 116 2.97 -12.87 -19.71
CA SER A 116 2.58 -12.13 -20.91
C SER A 116 3.67 -11.17 -21.38
N ILE A 117 4.31 -10.43 -20.45
CA ILE A 117 5.40 -9.50 -20.77
C ILE A 117 6.64 -10.24 -21.34
N LYS A 118 6.98 -11.42 -20.81
CA LYS A 118 8.09 -12.24 -21.31
C LYS A 118 7.92 -12.66 -22.77
N ASN A 119 6.69 -12.74 -23.26
CA ASN A 119 6.40 -13.05 -24.66
C ASN A 119 6.60 -11.84 -25.59
N GLU A 120 6.69 -10.63 -25.05
CA GLU A 120 6.81 -9.39 -25.80
C GLU A 120 8.25 -8.87 -25.85
N VAL A 121 9.02 -9.00 -24.76
CA VAL A 121 10.36 -8.41 -24.65
C VAL A 121 11.30 -9.27 -23.80
N VAL A 122 12.57 -9.32 -24.22
CA VAL A 122 13.65 -9.93 -23.42
C VAL A 122 14.20 -8.91 -22.43
N TYR A 123 14.29 -9.31 -21.17
CA TYR A 123 14.82 -8.52 -20.07
C TYR A 123 15.51 -9.42 -19.03
N GLU A 124 16.40 -8.81 -18.26
CA GLU A 124 17.13 -9.39 -17.14
C GLU A 124 16.63 -8.85 -15.80
N TYR A 125 16.23 -7.57 -15.74
CA TYR A 125 15.80 -6.93 -14.49
C TYR A 125 14.36 -6.41 -14.53
N VAL A 126 13.64 -6.54 -13.42
CA VAL A 126 12.28 -6.02 -13.21
C VAL A 126 12.30 -4.87 -12.22
N PHE A 127 11.94 -3.68 -12.70
CA PHE A 127 11.66 -2.53 -11.85
C PHE A 127 10.14 -2.48 -11.63
N THR A 128 9.71 -2.20 -10.39
CA THR A 128 8.28 -2.05 -10.10
C THR A 128 8.04 -0.74 -9.37
N TYR A 129 7.18 0.10 -9.94
CA TYR A 129 6.79 1.37 -9.34
C TYR A 129 5.39 1.28 -8.72
N LEU A 130 5.34 1.43 -7.40
CA LEU A 130 4.12 1.43 -6.58
C LEU A 130 3.91 2.80 -5.93
N PRO A 131 3.39 3.79 -6.67
CA PRO A 131 3.07 5.10 -6.10
C PRO A 131 1.88 5.04 -5.15
N THR A 132 1.86 5.90 -4.12
CA THR A 132 0.67 6.05 -3.27
C THR A 132 -0.36 7.00 -3.87
N PHE A 133 -1.64 6.76 -3.55
CA PHE A 133 -2.74 7.65 -3.92
C PHE A 133 -2.60 9.03 -3.27
N ARG A 134 -3.10 10.06 -3.97
CA ARG A 134 -3.16 11.44 -3.49
C ARG A 134 -4.59 11.97 -3.57
N ASP A 135 -5.18 12.37 -2.44
CA ASP A 135 -6.56 12.87 -2.44
C ASP A 135 -6.69 14.21 -3.17
N SER A 136 -5.62 15.02 -3.20
CA SER A 136 -5.56 16.31 -3.90
C SER A 136 -5.55 16.19 -5.43
N HIS A 137 -5.42 14.98 -5.98
CA HIS A 137 -5.21 14.75 -7.42
C HIS A 137 -6.44 14.23 -8.16
N ARG A 138 -7.63 14.29 -7.53
CA ARG A 138 -8.92 13.95 -8.15
C ARG A 138 -9.12 14.77 -9.44
N GLY A 139 -8.72 14.23 -10.58
CA GLY A 139 -8.83 14.88 -11.89
C GLY A 139 -7.64 14.63 -12.84
N ASN A 140 -6.44 14.31 -12.33
CA ASN A 140 -5.31 13.89 -13.17
C ASN A 140 -4.43 12.86 -12.42
N PRO A 141 -4.83 11.57 -12.44
CA PRO A 141 -4.15 10.51 -11.69
C PRO A 141 -2.80 10.10 -12.31
N ASN A 142 -2.47 10.58 -13.51
CA ASN A 142 -1.25 10.17 -14.19
C ASN A 142 -0.03 10.96 -13.68
N LEU A 143 0.76 10.33 -12.81
CA LEU A 143 2.00 10.90 -12.26
C LEU A 143 3.03 11.22 -13.34
N PHE A 144 3.13 10.41 -14.41
CA PHE A 144 4.08 10.66 -15.51
C PHE A 144 3.75 11.98 -16.21
N VAL A 145 2.47 12.24 -16.45
CA VAL A 145 2.02 13.51 -17.04
C VAL A 145 2.21 14.66 -16.05
N ARG A 146 1.78 14.48 -14.79
CA ARG A 146 1.82 15.55 -13.78
C ARG A 146 3.23 16.07 -13.53
N TYR A 147 4.21 15.16 -13.44
CA TYR A 147 5.61 15.49 -13.19
C TYR A 147 6.46 15.52 -14.46
N ASN A 148 5.81 15.46 -15.63
CA ASN A 148 6.45 15.56 -16.95
C ASN A 148 7.65 14.61 -17.10
N PHE A 149 7.44 13.34 -16.74
CA PHE A 149 8.46 12.30 -16.90
C PHE A 149 8.74 12.09 -18.37
N ASP A 150 10.02 12.11 -18.71
CA ASP A 150 10.48 11.78 -20.06
C ASP A 150 10.47 10.25 -20.23
N THR A 151 9.36 9.74 -20.78
CA THR A 151 9.19 8.31 -21.05
C THR A 151 10.24 7.77 -22.01
N ASN A 152 10.75 8.59 -22.93
CA ASN A 152 11.81 8.18 -23.86
C ASN A 152 13.14 8.01 -23.12
N ALA A 153 13.47 8.92 -22.22
CA ALA A 153 14.65 8.79 -21.37
C ALA A 153 14.55 7.55 -20.45
N ILE A 154 13.37 7.32 -19.85
CA ILE A 154 13.13 6.12 -19.03
C ILE A 154 13.31 4.86 -19.88
N HIS A 155 12.73 4.83 -21.09
CA HIS A 155 12.87 3.69 -22.00
C HIS A 155 14.33 3.42 -22.37
N GLN A 156 15.11 4.44 -22.77
CA GLN A 156 16.53 4.29 -23.10
C GLN A 156 17.35 3.78 -21.90
N ILE A 157 17.02 4.21 -20.68
CA ILE A 157 17.64 3.69 -19.45
C ILE A 157 17.30 2.20 -19.28
N LEU A 158 16.03 1.83 -19.43
CA LEU A 158 15.58 0.44 -19.31
C LEU A 158 16.20 -0.46 -20.39
N GLU A 159 16.32 0.00 -21.64
CA GLU A 159 17.02 -0.73 -22.70
C GLU A 159 18.48 -0.98 -22.34
N ARG A 160 19.20 0.06 -21.90
CA ARG A 160 20.61 -0.05 -21.53
C ARG A 160 20.82 -1.01 -20.35
N LEU A 161 19.88 -1.05 -19.41
CA LEU A 161 19.90 -1.95 -18.27
C LEU A 161 19.36 -3.35 -18.59
N ASN A 162 18.86 -3.59 -19.81
CA ASN A 162 18.11 -4.78 -20.16
C ASN A 162 16.97 -5.05 -19.15
N ALA A 163 16.18 -4.02 -18.85
CA ALA A 163 15.17 -4.04 -17.81
C ALA A 163 13.77 -3.74 -18.36
N ILE A 164 12.76 -4.01 -17.53
CA ILE A 164 11.39 -3.51 -17.70
C ILE A 164 10.95 -2.72 -16.48
N LEU A 165 10.00 -1.80 -16.65
CA LEU A 165 9.33 -1.09 -15.58
C LEU A 165 7.85 -1.45 -15.58
N ILE A 166 7.37 -2.00 -14.47
CA ILE A 166 5.96 -2.25 -14.23
C ILE A 166 5.44 -1.20 -13.26
N VAL A 167 4.46 -0.41 -13.69
CA VAL A 167 3.80 0.59 -12.86
C VAL A 167 2.43 0.08 -12.46
N LYS A 168 2.16 0.01 -11.16
CA LYS A 168 0.84 -0.34 -10.62
C LYS A 168 0.29 0.85 -9.85
N PRO A 169 -0.56 1.67 -10.50
CA PRO A 169 -1.28 2.73 -9.81
C PRO A 169 -2.18 2.19 -8.70
N HIS A 170 -2.54 3.06 -7.76
CA HIS A 170 -3.53 2.75 -6.74
C HIS A 170 -4.90 2.50 -7.38
N SER A 171 -5.74 1.65 -6.80
CA SER A 171 -7.08 1.27 -7.33
C SER A 171 -8.03 2.44 -7.65
N ALA A 172 -7.77 3.61 -7.08
CA ALA A 172 -8.55 4.84 -7.31
C ALA A 172 -8.05 5.64 -8.52
N ASP A 173 -6.80 5.39 -8.92
CA ASP A 173 -6.12 5.91 -10.08
C ASP A 173 -6.18 4.80 -11.13
N ASN A 174 -7.16 4.84 -12.04
CA ASN A 174 -7.26 3.88 -13.15
C ASN A 174 -5.90 3.71 -13.88
N LYS A 175 -5.78 2.67 -14.73
CA LYS A 175 -4.58 2.38 -15.55
C LYS A 175 -3.96 3.68 -16.12
N LEU A 176 -2.64 3.80 -16.05
CA LEU A 176 -1.95 4.97 -16.58
C LEU A 176 -2.23 5.08 -18.07
N ASN A 177 -2.85 6.18 -18.47
CA ASN A 177 -2.92 6.59 -19.87
C ASN A 177 -1.54 7.09 -20.28
N LEU A 178 -0.65 6.15 -20.63
CA LEU A 178 0.68 6.47 -21.15
C LEU A 178 0.54 7.06 -22.56
N PRO A 179 1.40 8.01 -22.98
CA PRO A 179 1.36 8.56 -24.32
C PRO A 179 1.51 7.45 -25.37
N ALA A 180 0.73 7.53 -26.46
CA ALA A 180 0.48 6.42 -27.40
C ALA A 180 1.61 6.11 -28.41
N ASP A 181 2.87 6.49 -28.13
CA ASP A 181 3.96 6.20 -29.07
C ASP A 181 4.47 4.77 -28.86
N GLU A 182 3.91 3.83 -29.61
CA GLU A 182 4.16 2.38 -29.50
C GLU A 182 5.65 1.99 -29.59
N LYS A 183 6.49 2.83 -30.19
CA LYS A 183 7.92 2.55 -30.35
C LYS A 183 8.77 2.84 -29.11
N THR A 184 8.34 3.74 -28.23
CA THR A 184 9.12 4.16 -27.05
C THR A 184 8.67 3.49 -25.75
N MET A 185 7.72 2.54 -25.85
CA MET A 185 7.00 1.98 -24.70
C MET A 185 7.21 0.47 -24.51
N GLN A 186 8.06 -0.19 -25.29
CA GLN A 186 8.27 -1.66 -25.21
C GLN A 186 8.76 -2.17 -23.85
N ARG A 187 9.20 -1.29 -22.95
CA ARG A 187 9.75 -1.66 -21.63
C ARG A 187 9.01 -1.02 -20.45
N ILE A 188 7.93 -0.28 -20.68
CA ILE A 188 7.14 0.38 -19.62
C ILE A 188 5.71 -0.14 -19.67
N TYR A 189 5.31 -0.86 -18.63
CA TYR A 189 4.03 -1.54 -18.51
C TYR A 189 3.20 -0.90 -17.40
N SER A 190 1.90 -0.70 -17.63
CA SER A 190 0.96 -0.33 -16.58
C SER A 190 0.03 -1.49 -16.30
N ALA A 191 -0.08 -1.91 -15.04
CA ALA A 191 -1.01 -2.95 -14.62
C ALA A 191 -2.28 -2.33 -14.02
N SER A 192 -3.45 -2.85 -14.38
CA SER A 192 -4.71 -2.56 -13.68
C SER A 192 -4.93 -3.49 -12.47
N ASP A 193 -5.97 -3.23 -11.67
CA ASP A 193 -6.35 -4.16 -10.58
C ASP A 193 -6.86 -5.51 -11.13
N GLU A 194 -7.46 -5.52 -12.33
CA GLU A 194 -7.90 -6.77 -12.97
C GLU A 194 -6.72 -7.61 -13.46
N GLU A 195 -5.70 -6.97 -14.04
CA GLU A 195 -4.48 -7.63 -14.53
C GLU A 195 -3.58 -8.08 -13.37
N LEU A 196 -3.51 -7.30 -12.29
CA LEU A 196 -2.68 -7.57 -11.12
C LEU A 196 -3.41 -7.21 -9.82
N PRO A 197 -4.30 -8.10 -9.33
CA PRO A 197 -5.09 -7.86 -8.12
C PRO A 197 -4.28 -7.96 -6.83
N ASP A 198 -3.16 -8.69 -6.85
CA ASP A 198 -2.24 -8.82 -5.73
C ASP A 198 -0.82 -8.42 -6.18
N ILE A 199 -0.21 -7.53 -5.41
CA ILE A 199 1.16 -7.04 -5.66
C ILE A 199 2.24 -7.96 -5.08
N TYR A 200 1.92 -8.86 -4.16
CA TYR A 200 2.93 -9.69 -3.49
C TYR A 200 3.65 -10.66 -4.43
N PRO A 201 2.93 -11.32 -5.37
CA PRO A 201 3.59 -12.10 -6.40
C PRO A 201 4.55 -11.24 -7.24
N ILE A 202 4.15 -10.05 -7.69
CA ILE A 202 5.03 -9.23 -8.53
C ILE A 202 6.28 -8.78 -7.75
N LEU A 203 6.10 -8.39 -6.48
CA LEU A 203 7.20 -7.96 -5.62
C LEU A 203 8.24 -9.06 -5.42
N SER A 204 7.83 -10.33 -5.39
CA SER A 204 8.77 -11.47 -5.31
C SER A 204 9.69 -11.57 -6.55
N GLN A 205 9.23 -11.07 -7.70
CA GLN A 205 9.97 -11.03 -8.97
C GLN A 205 10.58 -9.65 -9.28
N THR A 206 10.30 -8.63 -8.48
CA THR A 206 10.88 -7.30 -8.60
C THR A 206 12.33 -7.31 -8.13
N ASP A 207 13.25 -6.80 -8.95
CA ASP A 207 14.65 -6.57 -8.58
C ASP A 207 14.82 -5.22 -7.89
N VAL A 208 14.12 -4.18 -8.35
CA VAL A 208 14.17 -2.83 -7.79
C VAL A 208 12.77 -2.28 -7.56
N LEU A 209 12.45 -1.99 -6.30
CA LEU A 209 11.19 -1.31 -5.94
C LEU A 209 11.37 0.20 -6.05
N ILE A 210 10.46 0.86 -6.75
CA ILE A 210 10.29 2.32 -6.72
C ILE A 210 9.00 2.59 -5.94
N THR A 211 9.05 3.47 -4.94
CA THR A 211 7.85 3.85 -4.16
C THR A 211 8.03 5.22 -3.50
N ASP A 212 7.02 5.73 -2.81
CA ASP A 212 7.03 7.03 -2.14
C ASP A 212 6.72 6.90 -0.63
N TYR A 213 5.47 7.08 -0.22
CA TYR A 213 5.02 7.07 1.18
C TYR A 213 4.19 5.80 1.48
N SER A 214 4.53 4.68 0.83
CA SER A 214 3.83 3.40 0.96
C SER A 214 4.41 2.55 2.07
N GLY A 215 3.57 1.89 2.89
CA GLY A 215 4.03 0.89 3.85
C GLY A 215 4.63 -0.36 3.20
N VAL A 216 4.45 -0.55 1.88
CA VAL A 216 4.94 -1.73 1.14
C VAL A 216 6.46 -1.87 1.20
N TYR A 217 7.21 -0.77 1.34
CA TYR A 217 8.67 -0.86 1.41
C TYR A 217 9.12 -1.66 2.64
N PHE A 218 8.38 -1.62 3.75
CA PHE A 218 8.71 -2.41 4.95
C PHE A 218 8.66 -3.92 4.67
N ASP A 219 7.70 -4.36 3.86
CA ASP A 219 7.60 -5.76 3.47
C ASP A 219 8.69 -6.12 2.45
N TYR A 220 8.97 -5.23 1.49
CA TYR A 220 10.02 -5.44 0.48
C TYR A 220 11.44 -5.49 1.06
N LEU A 221 11.70 -4.84 2.19
CA LEU A 221 12.98 -4.95 2.92
C LEU A 221 13.34 -6.41 3.25
N LEU A 222 12.35 -7.30 3.37
CA LEU A 222 12.59 -8.73 3.63
C LEU A 222 13.33 -9.43 2.49
N LEU A 223 13.25 -8.91 1.26
CA LEU A 223 13.96 -9.46 0.10
C LEU A 223 15.43 -9.03 0.03
N ASN A 224 15.85 -8.06 0.85
CA ASN A 224 17.18 -7.45 0.80
C ASN A 224 17.56 -6.95 -0.61
N ARG A 225 16.61 -6.29 -1.29
CA ARG A 225 16.74 -5.77 -2.65
C ARG A 225 16.69 -4.23 -2.68
N PRO A 226 17.27 -3.58 -3.71
CA PRO A 226 17.29 -2.12 -3.81
C PRO A 226 15.90 -1.47 -3.82
N ILE A 227 15.79 -0.30 -3.17
CA ILE A 227 14.59 0.53 -3.12
C ILE A 227 14.96 1.95 -3.55
N ILE A 228 14.18 2.53 -4.46
CA ILE A 228 14.27 3.93 -4.88
C ILE A 228 13.05 4.67 -4.34
N PHE A 229 13.28 5.70 -3.52
CA PHE A 229 12.22 6.58 -3.07
C PHE A 229 12.00 7.72 -4.05
N ALA A 230 10.74 7.96 -4.41
CA ALA A 230 10.33 8.93 -5.42
C ALA A 230 9.33 9.99 -4.87
N PRO A 231 9.70 10.75 -3.82
CA PRO A 231 8.78 11.67 -3.12
C PRO A 231 8.70 13.06 -3.79
N PHE A 232 8.31 13.12 -5.06
CA PHE A 232 8.32 14.35 -5.87
C PHE A 232 7.51 15.52 -5.28
N ASP A 233 6.56 15.22 -4.41
CA ASP A 233 5.60 16.16 -3.84
C ASP A 233 5.59 16.20 -2.32
N ILE A 234 6.71 15.88 -1.66
CA ILE A 234 6.79 15.82 -0.20
C ILE A 234 6.25 17.07 0.50
N ASN A 235 6.55 18.24 -0.06
CA ASN A 235 6.08 19.52 0.48
C ASN A 235 4.55 19.67 0.40
N GLN A 236 3.91 19.13 -0.65
CA GLN A 236 2.46 19.14 -0.81
C GLN A 236 1.84 18.05 0.07
N TYR A 237 2.40 16.85 0.03
CA TYR A 237 1.94 15.67 0.74
C TYR A 237 1.86 15.87 2.27
N VAL A 238 2.90 16.48 2.86
CA VAL A 238 2.92 16.80 4.31
C VAL A 238 1.86 17.82 4.69
N LYS A 239 1.51 18.76 3.80
CA LYS A 239 0.54 19.83 4.09
C LYS A 239 -0.91 19.40 3.91
N GLU A 240 -1.19 18.56 2.90
CA GLU A 240 -2.55 18.37 2.40
C GLU A 240 -3.14 16.96 2.65
N ASP A 241 -2.29 15.93 2.70
CA ASP A 241 -2.79 14.55 2.82
C ASP A 241 -2.75 14.04 4.27
N ARG A 242 -1.55 13.72 4.81
CA ARG A 242 -1.42 12.96 6.08
C ARG A 242 -0.09 13.25 6.83
N GLY A 243 0.22 14.52 7.06
CA GLY A 243 1.30 14.98 7.95
C GLY A 243 0.78 15.26 9.35
#